data_AF-A0A1Q4NVE2-F1
#
_entry.id   AF-A0A1Q4NVE2-F1
#
_cell.length_a   1.000
_cell.length_b   1.000
_cell.length_c   1.000
_cell.angle_alpha   90.00
_cell.angle_beta   90.00
_cell.angle_gamma   90.00
#
_symmetry.space_group_name_H-M   'P 1'
#
loop_
_entity.id
_entity.type
_entity.pdbx_description
1 polymer ?
#
loop_
_entity_poly.entity_id
_entity_poly.type
_entity_poly.pdbx_seq_one_letter_code
_entity_poly.pdbx_strand_id
1 'polypeptide(L)'
;MDPFLVSAIKFAQRNGIGRISIPPSAKEYTLKGGVYINTLNGGISIHGSSSGKTANVKIKHDGDNVGVLFGGANLWVAGGVYDIEVIGNAGENAAFVEFQDAWGFEIKNCFGKNYTNGALIVLRNKKSWTEGAVIENILSRQCKKTVYLVRDSDSGGTRSFYGTTISRLYHQGAVGNDAGIVIGDGTEKNSVKLYSSLIDIGGWNEKGGGHSTVLVSQFSEFIESVCINRNDGFSMEAWKPSSWQVRVADNAFCDVEYRQLGGQLNRLDVTDMPERFGLFSLIGSQAKVYGTSGSRPRVRLKGACIKFGQSELKTLRKLIIKDLPPYSSWLLSLKAVGANLTVADTYAIEVLDGNKIAHVKSLTQQSNGKFAAQTFNELAGGYYSLDNGLTIQLLLDASTFANGVDWTAELMMQ
;
A
#
# COMPACT_ATOMS: atom_id res chain seq x y z
N MET A 1 -35.20 -6.80 5.87
CA MET A 1 -34.44 -7.94 5.33
C MET A 1 -34.68 -7.99 3.84
N ASP A 2 -33.64 -8.04 3.01
CA ASP A 2 -33.84 -8.17 1.56
C ASP A 2 -34.37 -9.55 1.22
N PRO A 3 -35.53 -9.64 0.56
CA PRO A 3 -36.13 -10.93 0.32
C PRO A 3 -35.32 -11.78 -0.67
N PHE A 4 -34.55 -11.20 -1.61
CA PHE A 4 -33.95 -11.99 -2.69
C PHE A 4 -32.72 -12.80 -2.21
N LEU A 5 -31.69 -12.15 -1.66
CA LEU A 5 -30.43 -12.81 -1.33
C LEU A 5 -30.58 -13.72 -0.10
N VAL A 6 -31.34 -13.28 0.92
CA VAL A 6 -31.63 -14.07 2.12
C VAL A 6 -32.37 -15.35 1.75
N SER A 7 -33.38 -15.27 0.87
CA SER A 7 -34.13 -16.46 0.44
C SER A 7 -33.27 -17.41 -0.39
N ALA A 8 -32.47 -16.87 -1.32
CA ALA A 8 -31.55 -17.67 -2.14
C ALA A 8 -30.52 -18.41 -1.28
N ILE A 9 -29.93 -17.74 -0.27
CA ILE A 9 -28.96 -18.36 0.64
C ILE A 9 -29.61 -19.43 1.50
N LYS A 10 -30.78 -19.15 2.10
CA LYS A 10 -31.52 -20.15 2.88
C LYS A 10 -31.91 -21.36 2.04
N PHE A 11 -32.26 -21.15 0.77
CA PHE A 11 -32.53 -22.24 -0.15
C PHE A 11 -31.25 -23.03 -0.46
N ALA A 12 -30.15 -22.34 -0.77
CA ALA A 12 -28.88 -22.96 -1.10
C ALA A 12 -28.32 -23.80 0.06
N GLN A 13 -28.32 -23.25 1.27
CA GLN A 13 -27.86 -23.94 2.48
C GLN A 13 -28.68 -25.20 2.79
N ARG A 14 -30.01 -25.14 2.63
CA ARG A 14 -30.90 -26.29 2.86
C ARG A 14 -30.72 -27.41 1.84
N ASN A 15 -30.29 -27.09 0.62
CA ASN A 15 -30.19 -28.04 -0.48
C ASN A 15 -28.73 -28.39 -0.86
N GLY A 16 -27.74 -27.93 -0.10
CA GLY A 16 -26.32 -28.19 -0.39
C GLY A 16 -25.83 -27.55 -1.70
N ILE A 17 -26.40 -26.42 -2.10
CA ILE A 17 -26.01 -25.72 -3.33
C ILE A 17 -24.84 -24.77 -3.03
N GLY A 18 -23.71 -24.98 -3.68
CA GLY A 18 -22.49 -24.17 -3.47
C GLY A 18 -22.41 -22.88 -4.31
N ARG A 19 -23.36 -22.62 -5.21
CA ARG A 19 -23.35 -21.46 -6.11
C ARG A 19 -24.71 -20.79 -6.22
N ILE A 20 -24.75 -19.49 -5.94
CA ILE A 20 -25.90 -18.62 -6.16
C ILE A 20 -25.53 -17.69 -7.31
N SER A 21 -26.36 -17.64 -8.35
CA SER A 21 -26.19 -16.72 -9.48
C SER A 21 -27.25 -15.63 -9.44
N ILE A 22 -26.83 -14.37 -9.43
CA ILE A 22 -27.70 -13.21 -9.50
C ILE A 22 -27.82 -12.83 -10.98
N PRO A 23 -29.04 -12.81 -11.55
CA PRO A 23 -29.20 -12.47 -12.96
C PRO A 23 -28.94 -10.97 -13.20
N PRO A 24 -28.52 -10.58 -14.42
CA PRO A 24 -28.52 -9.18 -14.84
C PRO A 24 -29.88 -8.51 -14.60
N SER A 25 -29.87 -7.21 -14.27
CA SER A 25 -31.09 -6.43 -14.14
C SER A 25 -30.85 -5.00 -14.59
N ALA A 26 -31.87 -4.39 -15.23
CA ALA A 26 -31.86 -2.96 -15.56
C ALA A 26 -31.93 -2.05 -14.32
N LYS A 27 -32.44 -2.60 -13.21
CA LYS A 27 -32.49 -1.93 -11.89
C LYS A 27 -31.51 -2.56 -10.92
N GLU A 28 -31.00 -1.75 -10.01
CA GLU A 28 -30.16 -2.22 -8.91
C GLU A 28 -30.95 -3.14 -7.97
N TYR A 29 -30.31 -4.20 -7.49
CA TYR A 29 -30.79 -4.98 -6.35
C TYR A 29 -30.53 -4.21 -5.06
N THR A 30 -31.46 -4.23 -4.11
CA THR A 30 -31.23 -3.61 -2.80
C THR A 30 -30.71 -4.64 -1.80
N LEU A 31 -29.72 -4.23 -1.01
CA LEU A 31 -29.15 -4.94 0.13
C LEU A 31 -29.23 -4.04 1.38
N LYS A 32 -30.13 -4.32 2.32
CA LYS A 32 -30.16 -3.83 3.70
C LYS A 32 -29.05 -4.41 4.58
N GLY A 33 -28.43 -5.51 4.13
CA GLY A 33 -27.34 -6.19 4.81
C GLY A 33 -27.78 -7.07 5.99
N GLY A 34 -26.80 -7.54 6.76
CA GLY A 34 -26.96 -8.55 7.81
C GLY A 34 -27.16 -9.97 7.27
N VAL A 35 -26.75 -10.23 6.03
CA VAL A 35 -26.91 -11.55 5.40
C VAL A 35 -25.79 -12.48 5.86
N TYR A 36 -26.12 -13.60 6.50
CA TYR A 36 -25.13 -14.55 7.01
C TYR A 36 -25.08 -15.84 6.18
N ILE A 37 -23.87 -16.22 5.76
CA ILE A 37 -23.55 -17.46 5.06
C ILE A 37 -22.70 -18.32 5.97
N ASN A 38 -23.30 -19.40 6.46
CA ASN A 38 -22.61 -20.43 7.20
C ASN A 38 -21.81 -21.34 6.25
N THR A 39 -20.51 -21.45 6.46
CA THR A 39 -19.59 -22.24 5.61
C THR A 39 -19.57 -23.75 5.90
N LEU A 40 -20.42 -24.27 6.79
CA LEU A 40 -20.41 -25.69 7.18
C LEU A 40 -20.53 -26.70 6.02
N ASN A 41 -21.22 -26.35 4.92
CA ASN A 41 -21.57 -27.29 3.85
C ASN A 41 -20.96 -26.89 2.49
N GLY A 42 -19.67 -27.18 2.28
CA GLY A 42 -19.03 -27.14 0.95
C GLY A 42 -18.76 -25.76 0.36
N GLY A 43 -19.02 -24.68 1.11
CA GLY A 43 -18.75 -23.30 0.68
C GLY A 43 -19.85 -22.79 -0.24
N ILE A 44 -20.30 -21.56 -0.02
CA ILE A 44 -21.27 -20.90 -0.90
C ILE A 44 -20.58 -19.75 -1.59
N SER A 45 -20.77 -19.64 -2.90
CA SER A 45 -20.30 -18.53 -3.69
C SER A 45 -21.48 -17.75 -4.29
N ILE A 46 -21.38 -16.42 -4.27
CA ILE A 46 -22.34 -15.51 -4.91
C ILE A 46 -21.70 -14.98 -6.18
N HIS A 47 -22.35 -15.22 -7.32
CA HIS A 47 -21.89 -14.82 -8.64
C HIS A 47 -22.87 -13.82 -9.24
N GLY A 48 -22.36 -12.68 -9.66
CA GLY A 48 -23.08 -11.83 -10.60
C GLY A 48 -22.87 -12.30 -12.03
N SER A 49 -23.00 -11.36 -12.96
CA SER A 49 -22.64 -11.55 -14.36
C SER A 49 -21.75 -10.40 -14.80
N SER A 50 -20.57 -10.74 -15.33
CA SER A 50 -19.53 -9.80 -15.73
C SER A 50 -19.13 -10.05 -17.18
N SER A 51 -18.94 -8.97 -17.93
CA SER A 51 -18.23 -8.96 -19.23
C SER A 51 -16.81 -8.39 -19.11
N GLY A 52 -16.25 -8.34 -17.90
CA GLY A 52 -14.85 -8.00 -17.67
C GLY A 52 -14.53 -6.51 -17.44
N LYS A 53 -15.51 -5.59 -17.51
CA LYS A 53 -15.29 -4.15 -17.20
C LYS A 53 -16.44 -3.41 -16.50
N THR A 54 -17.66 -3.94 -16.54
CA THR A 54 -18.83 -3.43 -15.81
C THR A 54 -19.66 -4.63 -15.38
N ALA A 55 -19.89 -4.83 -14.09
CA ALA A 55 -20.79 -5.89 -13.66
C ALA A 55 -22.22 -5.53 -14.11
N ASN A 56 -22.88 -6.46 -14.81
CA ASN A 56 -24.28 -6.31 -15.20
C ASN A 56 -25.22 -6.49 -13.99
N VAL A 57 -24.67 -6.97 -12.87
CA VAL A 57 -25.33 -7.03 -11.58
C VAL A 57 -24.84 -5.87 -10.72
N LYS A 58 -25.79 -5.02 -10.32
CA LYS A 58 -25.55 -3.90 -9.43
C LYS A 58 -26.35 -4.09 -8.14
N ILE A 59 -25.66 -3.97 -7.00
CA ILE A 59 -26.26 -4.06 -5.67
C ILE A 59 -26.09 -2.72 -4.97
N LYS A 60 -27.19 -2.11 -4.53
CA LYS A 60 -27.20 -0.95 -3.66
C LYS A 60 -27.27 -1.41 -2.20
N HIS A 61 -26.26 -1.10 -1.41
CA HIS A 61 -26.19 -1.40 0.00
C HIS A 61 -26.69 -0.22 0.86
N ASP A 62 -27.85 -0.36 1.47
CA ASP A 62 -28.53 0.70 2.24
C ASP A 62 -28.28 0.63 3.76
N GLY A 63 -27.73 -0.48 4.26
CA GLY A 63 -27.52 -0.69 5.71
C GLY A 63 -26.20 -0.14 6.23
N ASP A 64 -26.19 0.39 7.46
CA ASP A 64 -24.94 0.62 8.22
C ASP A 64 -24.55 -0.65 8.98
N ASN A 65 -24.24 -1.70 8.23
CA ASN A 65 -23.83 -3.01 8.74
C ASN A 65 -23.02 -3.76 7.67
N VAL A 66 -22.64 -5.01 7.96
CA VAL A 66 -22.07 -5.89 6.95
C VAL A 66 -23.17 -6.38 6.00
N GLY A 67 -23.02 -6.12 4.71
CA GLY A 67 -23.90 -6.59 3.65
C GLY A 67 -24.04 -8.11 3.65
N VAL A 68 -22.93 -8.81 3.39
CA VAL A 68 -22.83 -10.27 3.40
C VAL A 68 -21.67 -10.71 4.28
N LEU A 69 -21.97 -11.52 5.30
CA LEU A 69 -21.01 -12.11 6.21
C LEU A 69 -20.83 -13.60 5.88
N PHE A 70 -19.61 -14.02 5.60
CA PHE A 70 -19.21 -15.41 5.52
C PHE A 70 -18.48 -15.80 6.80
N GLY A 71 -18.87 -16.93 7.41
CA GLY A 71 -18.14 -17.51 8.52
C GLY A 71 -18.79 -18.81 8.99
N GLY A 72 -18.10 -19.59 9.81
CA GLY A 72 -18.62 -20.87 10.29
C GLY A 72 -17.61 -21.59 11.18
N ALA A 73 -17.96 -22.79 11.65
CA ALA A 73 -17.06 -23.58 12.48
C ALA A 73 -16.03 -24.38 11.67
N ASN A 74 -16.27 -24.56 10.36
CA ASN A 74 -15.34 -25.26 9.48
C ASN A 74 -14.35 -24.26 8.86
N LEU A 75 -13.12 -24.26 9.36
CA LEU A 75 -12.06 -23.35 8.95
C LEU A 75 -11.47 -23.67 7.56
N TRP A 76 -11.86 -24.79 6.92
CA TRP A 76 -11.27 -25.25 5.66
C TRP A 76 -12.22 -25.14 4.46
N VAL A 77 -13.40 -24.59 4.68
CA VAL A 77 -14.42 -24.44 3.65
C VAL A 77 -14.71 -22.97 3.49
N ALA A 78 -14.36 -22.44 2.32
CA ALA A 78 -14.56 -21.04 1.98
C ALA A 78 -15.60 -20.83 0.89
N GLY A 79 -16.18 -19.64 0.93
CA GLY A 79 -17.07 -19.12 -0.09
C GLY A 79 -16.43 -17.94 -0.82
N GLY A 80 -17.24 -17.22 -1.57
CA GLY A 80 -16.75 -16.00 -2.19
C GLY A 80 -17.79 -15.18 -2.92
N VAL A 81 -17.33 -14.05 -3.44
CA VAL A 81 -18.16 -13.10 -4.18
C VAL A 81 -17.49 -12.76 -5.51
N TYR A 82 -18.24 -12.87 -6.60
CA TYR A 82 -17.69 -12.75 -7.95
C TYR A 82 -18.57 -11.85 -8.81
N ASP A 83 -17.95 -11.02 -9.65
CA ASP A 83 -18.62 -10.37 -10.78
C ASP A 83 -19.78 -9.42 -10.40
N ILE A 84 -19.62 -8.66 -9.31
CA ILE A 84 -20.65 -7.75 -8.77
C ILE A 84 -20.14 -6.30 -8.69
N GLU A 85 -20.98 -5.36 -9.10
CA GLU A 85 -20.85 -3.95 -8.73
C GLU A 85 -21.68 -3.68 -7.49
N VAL A 86 -21.08 -3.06 -6.48
CA VAL A 86 -21.76 -2.66 -5.24
C VAL A 86 -21.64 -1.16 -5.00
N ILE A 87 -22.77 -0.55 -4.66
CA ILE A 87 -22.90 0.85 -4.30
C ILE A 87 -23.17 0.93 -2.80
N GLY A 88 -22.16 1.36 -2.05
CA GLY A 88 -22.19 1.52 -0.61
C GLY A 88 -22.92 2.77 -0.13
N ASN A 89 -22.71 3.06 1.15
CA ASN A 89 -23.26 4.20 1.86
C ASN A 89 -22.22 4.77 2.85
N ALA A 90 -22.59 5.87 3.51
CA ALA A 90 -21.73 6.60 4.43
C ALA A 90 -21.68 6.05 5.87
N GLY A 91 -22.18 4.85 6.12
CA GLY A 91 -22.11 4.20 7.43
C GLY A 91 -20.67 3.82 7.81
N GLU A 92 -20.33 3.95 9.10
CA GLU A 92 -19.01 3.55 9.64
C GLU A 92 -18.87 2.03 9.75
N ASN A 93 -19.97 1.34 9.99
CA ASN A 93 -20.06 -0.11 10.08
C ASN A 93 -20.45 -0.75 8.74
N ALA A 94 -20.69 0.06 7.71
CA ALA A 94 -21.02 -0.40 6.38
C ALA A 94 -19.84 -1.16 5.77
N ALA A 95 -20.05 -2.45 5.50
CA ALA A 95 -19.15 -3.26 4.67
C ALA A 95 -19.94 -3.97 3.58
N PHE A 96 -19.41 -4.14 2.36
CA PHE A 96 -20.09 -5.00 1.39
C PHE A 96 -20.02 -6.46 1.84
N VAL A 97 -18.80 -6.93 2.07
CA VAL A 97 -18.54 -8.31 2.45
C VAL A 97 -17.58 -8.37 3.64
N GLU A 98 -17.87 -9.28 4.55
CA GLU A 98 -16.95 -9.67 5.62
C GLU A 98 -16.70 -11.17 5.55
N PHE A 99 -15.43 -11.55 5.62
CA PHE A 99 -14.95 -12.93 5.66
C PHE A 99 -14.36 -13.20 7.04
N GLN A 100 -14.85 -14.26 7.70
CA GLN A 100 -14.44 -14.63 9.06
C GLN A 100 -14.02 -16.09 9.16
N ASP A 101 -12.93 -16.31 9.90
CA ASP A 101 -12.56 -17.58 10.53
C ASP A 101 -12.55 -18.77 9.55
N ALA A 102 -11.90 -18.63 8.39
CA ALA A 102 -11.63 -19.74 7.49
C ALA A 102 -10.46 -19.47 6.53
N TRP A 103 -10.00 -20.53 5.88
CA TRP A 103 -9.00 -20.54 4.84
C TRP A 103 -9.63 -20.35 3.46
N GLY A 104 -9.09 -19.44 2.65
CA GLY A 104 -9.31 -19.45 1.20
C GLY A 104 -10.56 -18.71 0.70
N PHE A 105 -11.06 -17.72 1.44
CA PHE A 105 -12.14 -16.86 0.95
C PHE A 105 -11.73 -16.12 -0.31
N GLU A 106 -12.65 -16.02 -1.28
CA GLU A 106 -12.37 -15.35 -2.54
C GLU A 106 -13.30 -14.17 -2.79
N ILE A 107 -12.75 -13.07 -3.30
CA ILE A 107 -13.54 -12.04 -3.98
C ILE A 107 -12.84 -11.64 -5.26
N LYS A 108 -13.54 -11.77 -6.40
CA LYS A 108 -12.94 -11.58 -7.73
C LYS A 108 -13.82 -10.76 -8.66
N ASN A 109 -13.20 -9.91 -9.49
CA ASN A 109 -13.87 -9.15 -10.55
C ASN A 109 -15.01 -8.23 -10.05
N CYS A 110 -14.85 -7.63 -8.88
CA CYS A 110 -15.87 -6.78 -8.28
C CYS A 110 -15.51 -5.30 -8.37
N PHE A 111 -16.53 -4.46 -8.46
CA PHE A 111 -16.39 -3.00 -8.38
C PHE A 111 -17.19 -2.46 -7.19
N GLY A 112 -16.51 -1.89 -6.20
CA GLY A 112 -17.16 -1.22 -5.09
C GLY A 112 -17.06 0.29 -5.18
N LYS A 113 -18.11 1.00 -4.79
CA LYS A 113 -18.03 2.45 -4.61
C LYS A 113 -18.85 2.98 -3.43
N ASN A 114 -18.52 4.19 -2.97
CA ASN A 114 -19.31 4.98 -2.01
C ASN A 114 -19.39 4.43 -0.58
N TYR A 115 -18.44 3.60 -0.14
CA TYR A 115 -18.28 3.27 1.28
C TYR A 115 -17.48 4.36 2.00
N THR A 116 -18.03 5.57 2.10
CA THR A 116 -17.24 6.78 2.43
C THR A 116 -16.75 6.84 3.87
N ASN A 117 -17.30 6.05 4.79
CA ASN A 117 -16.77 5.88 6.16
C ASN A 117 -16.44 4.41 6.50
N GLY A 118 -17.01 3.46 5.76
CA GLY A 118 -16.91 2.03 6.00
C GLY A 118 -15.79 1.34 5.23
N ALA A 119 -16.02 0.09 4.85
CA ALA A 119 -15.09 -0.73 4.09
C ALA A 119 -15.76 -1.39 2.89
N LEU A 120 -15.01 -1.70 1.83
CA LEU A 120 -15.55 -2.59 0.79
C LEU A 120 -15.47 -4.05 1.26
N ILE A 121 -14.28 -4.50 1.66
CA ILE A 121 -13.98 -5.87 2.08
C ILE A 121 -13.41 -5.83 3.50
N VAL A 122 -13.95 -6.67 4.38
CA VAL A 122 -13.39 -6.88 5.72
C VAL A 122 -12.91 -8.33 5.84
N LEU A 123 -11.67 -8.52 6.25
CA LEU A 123 -11.15 -9.80 6.71
C LEU A 123 -11.09 -9.73 8.24
N ARG A 124 -11.85 -10.58 8.93
CA ARG A 124 -11.97 -10.53 10.38
C ARG A 124 -11.64 -11.86 11.03
N ASN A 125 -10.63 -11.84 11.90
CA ASN A 125 -10.38 -12.89 12.87
C ASN A 125 -11.34 -12.69 14.05
N LYS A 126 -12.46 -13.42 14.09
CA LYS A 126 -13.45 -13.26 15.16
C LYS A 126 -13.23 -14.28 16.26
N LYS A 127 -13.16 -15.57 15.92
CA LYS A 127 -12.93 -16.66 16.86
C LYS A 127 -11.65 -17.43 16.58
N SER A 128 -11.08 -17.26 15.39
CA SER A 128 -9.89 -17.96 14.95
C SER A 128 -9.10 -17.09 13.96
N TRP A 129 -8.38 -17.72 13.04
CA TRP A 129 -7.64 -17.08 11.95
C TRP A 129 -8.46 -17.06 10.65
N THR A 130 -8.21 -16.06 9.81
CA THR A 130 -8.76 -15.89 8.47
C THR A 130 -7.59 -15.76 7.53
N GLU A 131 -7.29 -16.82 6.78
CA GLU A 131 -6.01 -16.96 6.08
C GLU A 131 -6.22 -17.41 4.64
N GLY A 132 -5.18 -17.27 3.80
CA GLY A 132 -5.24 -17.69 2.40
C GLY A 132 -6.27 -16.95 1.54
N ALA A 133 -6.78 -15.80 1.99
CA ALA A 133 -7.81 -15.06 1.26
C ALA A 133 -7.28 -14.59 -0.11
N VAL A 134 -8.10 -14.70 -1.15
CA VAL A 134 -7.79 -14.29 -2.52
C VAL A 134 -8.68 -13.13 -2.94
N ILE A 135 -8.08 -11.96 -3.10
CA ILE A 135 -8.75 -10.72 -3.51
C ILE A 135 -8.18 -10.34 -4.87
N GLU A 136 -8.97 -10.47 -5.94
CA GLU A 136 -8.45 -10.32 -7.30
C GLU A 136 -9.31 -9.40 -8.18
N ASN A 137 -8.64 -8.53 -8.94
CA ASN A 137 -9.29 -7.69 -9.94
C ASN A 137 -10.44 -6.86 -9.33
N ILE A 138 -10.11 -6.11 -8.30
CA ILE A 138 -11.07 -5.30 -7.54
C ILE A 138 -10.85 -3.84 -7.92
N LEU A 139 -11.92 -3.16 -8.32
CA LEU A 139 -11.94 -1.71 -8.43
C LEU A 139 -12.69 -1.14 -7.22
N SER A 140 -12.15 -0.09 -6.61
CA SER A 140 -12.77 0.61 -5.49
C SER A 140 -12.74 2.11 -5.71
N ARG A 141 -13.88 2.78 -5.53
CA ARG A 141 -14.01 4.24 -5.69
C ARG A 141 -14.72 4.91 -4.54
N GLN A 142 -14.14 5.98 -3.99
CA GLN A 142 -14.75 6.72 -2.87
C GLN A 142 -15.08 5.81 -1.66
N CYS A 143 -14.16 4.89 -1.36
CA CYS A 143 -14.25 4.02 -0.19
C CYS A 143 -13.21 4.46 0.83
N LYS A 144 -13.58 4.53 2.11
CA LYS A 144 -12.66 4.86 3.21
C LYS A 144 -11.60 3.78 3.40
N LYS A 145 -12.00 2.52 3.23
CA LYS A 145 -11.13 1.34 3.28
C LYS A 145 -11.54 0.41 2.15
N THR A 146 -10.62 -0.03 1.31
CA THR A 146 -10.98 -1.07 0.33
C THR A 146 -10.89 -2.46 0.95
N VAL A 147 -9.75 -2.80 1.55
CA VAL A 147 -9.57 -4.03 2.33
C VAL A 147 -9.21 -3.65 3.76
N TYR A 148 -9.95 -4.17 4.73
CA TYR A 148 -9.72 -3.93 6.16
C TYR A 148 -9.48 -5.23 6.90
N LEU A 149 -8.27 -5.40 7.46
CA LEU A 149 -7.88 -6.57 8.23
C LEU A 149 -7.98 -6.24 9.71
N VAL A 150 -8.80 -6.99 10.45
CA VAL A 150 -9.09 -6.74 11.86
C VAL A 150 -9.26 -8.01 12.66
N ARG A 151 -9.09 -7.92 13.98
CA ARG A 151 -9.45 -9.02 14.88
C ARG A 151 -10.40 -8.56 15.98
N ASP A 152 -11.10 -9.52 16.55
CA ASP A 152 -11.77 -9.40 17.84
C ASP A 152 -11.04 -10.32 18.84
N SER A 153 -10.20 -9.71 19.68
CA SER A 153 -9.41 -10.48 20.65
C SER A 153 -10.26 -11.12 21.74
N ASP A 154 -11.36 -10.48 22.13
CA ASP A 154 -12.21 -10.94 23.23
C ASP A 154 -12.98 -12.19 22.86
N SER A 155 -13.26 -12.35 21.56
CA SER A 155 -13.90 -13.53 21.00
C SER A 155 -12.92 -14.65 20.63
N GLY A 156 -11.61 -14.48 20.86
CA GLY A 156 -10.56 -15.47 20.59
C GLY A 156 -9.90 -15.37 19.20
N GLY A 157 -10.24 -14.36 18.39
CA GLY A 157 -9.64 -14.15 17.08
C GLY A 157 -8.13 -13.95 17.15
N THR A 158 -7.36 -14.63 16.31
CA THR A 158 -5.88 -14.56 16.37
C THR A 158 -5.36 -13.25 15.74
N ARG A 159 -4.06 -12.95 15.89
CA ARG A 159 -3.42 -11.83 15.17
C ARG A 159 -3.15 -12.15 13.68
N SER A 160 -3.30 -13.42 13.25
CA SER A 160 -2.72 -13.93 12.01
C SER A 160 -3.58 -13.71 10.76
N PHE A 161 -2.99 -13.12 9.73
CA PHE A 161 -3.48 -13.13 8.34
C PHE A 161 -2.40 -13.67 7.40
N TYR A 162 -2.14 -14.98 7.48
CA TYR A 162 -1.17 -15.67 6.65
C TYR A 162 -1.65 -15.85 5.21
N GLY A 163 -0.74 -15.77 4.23
CA GLY A 163 -0.98 -16.25 2.88
C GLY A 163 -2.02 -15.47 2.07
N THR A 164 -2.37 -14.25 2.49
CA THR A 164 -3.35 -13.43 1.76
C THR A 164 -2.77 -13.00 0.42
N THR A 165 -3.51 -13.23 -0.65
CA THR A 165 -3.15 -12.81 -2.00
C THR A 165 -4.11 -11.72 -2.47
N ILE A 166 -3.58 -10.52 -2.64
CA ILE A 166 -4.28 -9.39 -3.27
C ILE A 166 -3.62 -9.15 -4.61
N SER A 167 -4.37 -9.25 -5.71
CA SER A 167 -3.84 -8.99 -7.05
C SER A 167 -4.74 -8.08 -7.86
N ARG A 168 -4.14 -7.11 -8.56
CA ARG A 168 -4.88 -6.13 -9.39
C ARG A 168 -5.98 -5.41 -8.60
N LEU A 169 -5.65 -4.96 -7.39
CA LEU A 169 -6.51 -4.08 -6.59
C LEU A 169 -6.31 -2.63 -7.04
N TYR A 170 -7.35 -1.94 -7.47
CA TYR A 170 -7.30 -0.55 -7.89
C TYR A 170 -8.16 0.32 -6.96
N HIS A 171 -7.51 1.17 -6.16
CA HIS A 171 -8.15 2.06 -5.20
C HIS A 171 -8.12 3.52 -5.67
N GLN A 172 -9.28 4.16 -5.78
CA GLN A 172 -9.34 5.61 -5.91
C GLN A 172 -9.37 6.25 -4.52
N GLY A 173 -8.27 6.92 -4.15
CA GLY A 173 -8.16 7.77 -2.98
C GLY A 173 -8.92 9.08 -3.16
N ALA A 174 -10.19 9.15 -2.76
CA ALA A 174 -11.06 10.31 -2.95
C ALA A 174 -11.78 10.72 -1.65
N VAL A 175 -11.53 10.00 -0.56
CA VAL A 175 -12.10 10.25 0.75
C VAL A 175 -10.95 10.67 1.68
N GLY A 176 -11.18 11.71 2.48
CA GLY A 176 -10.16 12.19 3.42
C GLY A 176 -9.68 11.06 4.35
N ASN A 177 -8.36 10.87 4.44
CA ASN A 177 -7.64 9.85 5.20
C ASN A 177 -8.09 8.42 4.85
N ASP A 178 -8.37 8.13 3.58
CA ASP A 178 -8.67 6.78 3.14
C ASP A 178 -7.43 5.90 2.98
N ALA A 179 -7.68 4.60 2.86
CA ALA A 179 -6.65 3.67 2.48
C ALA A 179 -7.16 2.54 1.57
N GLY A 180 -6.34 2.12 0.62
CA GLY A 180 -6.59 0.92 -0.16
C GLY A 180 -6.64 -0.31 0.74
N ILE A 181 -5.59 -0.54 1.52
CA ILE A 181 -5.51 -1.64 2.50
C ILE A 181 -5.23 -1.04 3.88
N VAL A 182 -5.99 -1.47 4.89
CA VAL A 182 -5.76 -1.14 6.30
C VAL A 182 -5.47 -2.41 7.08
N ILE A 183 -4.32 -2.44 7.75
CA ILE A 183 -3.84 -3.57 8.56
C ILE A 183 -3.97 -3.18 10.04
N GLY A 184 -5.02 -3.67 10.68
CA GLY A 184 -5.31 -3.46 12.10
C GLY A 184 -6.18 -2.24 12.38
N ASP A 185 -6.80 -2.22 13.56
CA ASP A 185 -7.70 -1.15 14.00
C ASP A 185 -7.00 0.01 14.74
N GLY A 186 -5.69 -0.10 14.96
CA GLY A 186 -4.88 0.90 15.65
C GLY A 186 -4.83 0.71 17.17
N THR A 187 -5.42 -0.35 17.72
CA THR A 187 -5.30 -0.69 19.14
C THR A 187 -4.28 -1.80 19.34
N GLU A 188 -3.57 -1.78 20.47
CA GLU A 188 -2.64 -2.86 20.83
C GLU A 188 -3.38 -4.19 21.00
N LYS A 189 -4.54 -4.11 21.67
CA LYS A 189 -5.43 -5.24 21.95
C LYS A 189 -5.85 -5.96 20.68
N ASN A 190 -6.30 -5.25 19.65
CA ASN A 190 -6.73 -5.85 18.38
C ASN A 190 -5.70 -5.67 17.26
N SER A 191 -4.41 -5.59 17.62
CA SER A 191 -3.33 -5.58 16.64
C SER A 191 -3.34 -6.86 15.78
N VAL A 192 -2.95 -6.73 14.52
CA VAL A 192 -2.93 -7.84 13.57
C VAL A 192 -1.59 -7.93 12.86
N LYS A 193 -1.33 -9.07 12.22
CA LYS A 193 -0.13 -9.38 11.46
C LYS A 193 -0.51 -9.92 10.09
N LEU A 194 -0.18 -9.18 9.04
CA LEU A 194 -0.25 -9.62 7.65
C LEU A 194 1.13 -10.13 7.24
N TYR A 195 1.24 -11.40 6.83
CA TYR A 195 2.53 -11.99 6.51
C TYR A 195 2.47 -13.14 5.50
N SER A 196 3.62 -13.47 4.90
CA SER A 196 3.72 -14.45 3.81
C SER A 196 2.70 -14.18 2.70
N SER A 197 2.49 -12.90 2.39
CA SER A 197 1.41 -12.42 1.54
C SER A 197 1.94 -11.80 0.25
N LEU A 198 1.13 -11.83 -0.81
CA LEU A 198 1.40 -11.12 -2.06
C LEU A 198 0.36 -10.02 -2.22
N ILE A 199 0.83 -8.78 -2.32
CA ILE A 199 -0.01 -7.59 -2.45
C ILE A 199 0.35 -6.89 -3.76
N ASP A 200 -0.54 -6.85 -4.74
CA ASP A 200 -0.44 -6.05 -5.96
C ASP A 200 -1.61 -5.06 -6.01
N ILE A 201 -1.27 -3.80 -5.75
CA ILE A 201 -2.23 -2.70 -5.58
C ILE A 201 -1.81 -1.48 -6.41
N GLY A 202 -2.77 -0.83 -7.05
CA GLY A 202 -2.64 0.46 -7.71
C GLY A 202 -3.91 1.28 -7.58
N GLY A 203 -4.14 2.19 -8.52
CA GLY A 203 -5.26 3.13 -8.47
C GLY A 203 -4.83 4.57 -8.67
N TRP A 204 -5.59 5.53 -8.12
CA TRP A 204 -5.25 6.95 -8.17
C TRP A 204 -5.73 7.75 -6.98
N ASN A 205 -4.98 8.78 -6.61
CA ASN A 205 -5.36 9.67 -5.50
C ASN A 205 -5.81 11.03 -6.04
N GLU A 206 -6.92 11.52 -5.51
CA GLU A 206 -7.38 12.89 -5.72
C GLU A 206 -6.53 13.86 -4.89
N LYS A 207 -6.59 15.15 -5.25
CA LYS A 207 -5.75 16.17 -4.60
C LYS A 207 -6.22 16.39 -3.17
N GLY A 208 -5.31 16.20 -2.22
CA GLY A 208 -5.52 16.53 -0.81
C GLY A 208 -6.37 15.48 -0.10
N GLY A 209 -5.99 15.09 1.12
CA GLY A 209 -6.80 14.16 1.89
C GLY A 209 -6.01 13.22 2.79
N GLY A 210 -4.72 13.00 2.56
CA GLY A 210 -3.95 12.06 3.40
C GLY A 210 -4.21 10.59 3.05
N HIS A 211 -4.26 10.29 1.75
CA HIS A 211 -4.58 8.96 1.21
C HIS A 211 -3.45 7.96 1.45
N SER A 212 -3.75 6.69 1.72
CA SER A 212 -2.74 5.64 1.84
C SER A 212 -3.01 4.50 0.86
N THR A 213 -1.99 3.94 0.23
CA THR A 213 -2.19 2.71 -0.57
C THR A 213 -2.29 1.53 0.38
N VAL A 214 -1.32 1.42 1.29
CA VAL A 214 -1.33 0.52 2.44
C VAL A 214 -1.12 1.34 3.71
N LEU A 215 -1.98 1.13 4.71
CA LEU A 215 -1.84 1.65 6.06
C LEU A 215 -1.59 0.48 7.01
N VAL A 216 -0.41 0.45 7.63
CA VAL A 216 -0.12 -0.38 8.80
C VAL A 216 -0.49 0.43 10.03
N SER A 217 -1.64 0.11 10.63
CA SER A 217 -2.14 0.80 11.82
C SER A 217 -1.26 0.51 13.03
N GLN A 218 -1.39 1.34 14.07
CA GLN A 218 -0.57 1.23 15.28
C GLN A 218 -0.58 -0.22 15.83
N PHE A 219 0.56 -0.66 16.35
CA PHE A 219 0.79 -2.00 16.91
C PHE A 219 0.69 -3.18 15.94
N SER A 220 0.29 -2.94 14.69
CA SER A 220 0.11 -4.00 13.69
C SER A 220 1.37 -4.19 12.85
N GLU A 221 1.44 -5.35 12.20
CA GLU A 221 2.64 -5.83 11.51
C GLU A 221 2.32 -6.17 10.05
N PHE A 222 3.15 -5.72 9.12
CA PHE A 222 3.14 -6.16 7.72
C PHE A 222 4.52 -6.69 7.35
N ILE A 223 4.71 -8.01 7.32
CA ILE A 223 6.06 -8.59 7.23
C ILE A 223 6.16 -9.79 6.28
N GLU A 224 7.36 -10.21 5.90
CA GLU A 224 7.62 -11.45 5.15
C GLU A 224 6.74 -11.56 3.90
N SER A 225 6.47 -10.43 3.25
CA SER A 225 5.49 -10.32 2.17
C SER A 225 6.09 -9.59 0.98
N VAL A 226 5.45 -9.71 -0.17
CA VAL A 226 5.76 -8.92 -1.37
C VAL A 226 4.65 -7.90 -1.57
N CYS A 227 5.03 -6.63 -1.74
CA CYS A 227 4.13 -5.52 -2.01
C CYS A 227 4.53 -4.81 -3.31
N ILE A 228 3.73 -5.01 -4.34
CA ILE A 228 3.82 -4.38 -5.65
C ILE A 228 2.84 -3.23 -5.69
N ASN A 229 3.34 -2.04 -5.99
CA ASN A 229 2.56 -0.83 -6.04
C ASN A 229 2.54 -0.25 -7.47
N ARG A 230 1.34 0.05 -7.96
CA ARG A 230 1.03 0.55 -9.30
C ARG A 230 0.20 1.83 -9.26
N ASN A 231 0.21 2.56 -8.15
CA ASN A 231 -0.61 3.75 -8.01
C ASN A 231 -0.18 4.83 -9.00
N ASP A 232 -1.15 5.41 -9.68
CA ASP A 232 -1.02 6.50 -10.65
C ASP A 232 -1.69 7.74 -10.05
N GLY A 233 -1.02 8.87 -9.88
CA GLY A 233 -1.72 10.03 -9.31
C GLY A 233 -0.85 11.21 -8.92
N PHE A 234 -1.51 12.37 -8.85
CA PHE A 234 -0.94 13.69 -8.65
C PHE A 234 -1.27 14.17 -7.23
N SER A 235 -0.31 14.15 -6.30
CA SER A 235 -0.57 14.76 -4.98
C SER A 235 0.69 15.26 -4.25
N MET A 236 1.75 15.56 -4.99
CA MET A 236 2.94 16.15 -4.39
C MET A 236 2.80 17.67 -4.33
N GLU A 237 2.24 18.19 -3.24
CA GLU A 237 2.72 19.48 -2.74
C GLU A 237 3.99 19.20 -1.95
N ALA A 238 5.12 19.78 -2.37
CA ALA A 238 6.48 19.45 -1.93
C ALA A 238 6.73 19.50 -0.41
N TRP A 239 5.78 20.01 0.37
CA TRP A 239 5.92 20.27 1.81
C TRP A 239 4.81 19.66 2.68
N LYS A 240 3.81 19.00 2.09
CA LYS A 240 2.73 18.31 2.83
C LYS A 240 2.38 17.00 2.11
N PRO A 241 2.87 15.84 2.58
CA PRO A 241 2.46 14.56 2.01
C PRO A 241 0.94 14.42 2.15
N SER A 242 0.24 14.50 1.03
CA SER A 242 -1.21 14.28 0.96
C SER A 242 -1.54 12.86 0.51
N SER A 243 -0.52 12.05 0.17
CA SER A 243 -0.65 10.62 -0.10
C SER A 243 0.59 9.83 0.36
N TRP A 244 0.35 8.56 0.69
CA TRP A 244 1.34 7.58 1.15
C TRP A 244 1.22 6.30 0.33
N GLN A 245 2.35 5.76 -0.12
CA GLN A 245 2.32 4.43 -0.73
C GLN A 245 2.22 3.37 0.37
N VAL A 246 3.14 3.39 1.33
CA VAL A 246 3.01 2.62 2.57
C VAL A 246 3.10 3.60 3.73
N ARG A 247 2.03 3.69 4.52
CA ARG A 247 2.00 4.47 5.76
C ARG A 247 2.11 3.50 6.93
N VAL A 248 3.09 3.73 7.79
CA VAL A 248 3.31 2.92 9.00
C VAL A 248 3.09 3.83 10.19
N ALA A 249 2.06 3.53 10.99
CA ALA A 249 1.72 4.34 12.15
C ALA A 249 2.69 4.09 13.31
N ASP A 250 2.61 4.94 14.34
CA ASP A 250 3.40 4.75 15.57
C ASP A 250 3.18 3.35 16.15
N ASN A 251 4.24 2.75 16.67
CA ASN A 251 4.24 1.38 17.20
C ASN A 251 3.90 0.24 16.24
N ALA A 252 3.67 0.52 14.95
CA ALA A 252 3.53 -0.50 13.93
C ALA A 252 4.90 -0.99 13.44
N PHE A 253 4.91 -2.10 12.70
CA PHE A 253 6.11 -2.65 12.07
C PHE A 253 5.86 -3.10 10.64
N CYS A 254 6.79 -2.84 9.74
CA CYS A 254 6.70 -3.19 8.33
C CYS A 254 8.04 -3.76 7.83
N ASP A 255 8.05 -4.94 7.24
CA ASP A 255 9.26 -5.60 6.73
C ASP A 255 8.93 -6.47 5.51
N VAL A 256 8.89 -5.84 4.34
CA VAL A 256 8.41 -6.48 3.10
C VAL A 256 9.35 -6.22 1.93
N GLU A 257 9.30 -7.11 0.96
CA GLU A 257 9.84 -6.83 -0.37
C GLU A 257 8.88 -5.89 -1.09
N TYR A 258 9.33 -4.68 -1.40
CA TYR A 258 8.50 -3.64 -2.01
C TYR A 258 8.97 -3.31 -3.41
N ARG A 259 8.03 -3.23 -4.36
CA ARG A 259 8.29 -2.89 -5.76
C ARG A 259 7.32 -1.81 -6.24
N GLN A 260 7.83 -0.66 -6.65
CA GLN A 260 7.03 0.38 -7.32
C GLN A 260 7.11 0.19 -8.84
N LEU A 261 5.97 0.00 -9.49
CA LEU A 261 5.84 -0.21 -10.95
C LEU A 261 5.03 0.90 -11.66
N GLY A 262 4.28 1.72 -10.92
CA GLY A 262 3.44 2.81 -11.47
C GLY A 262 3.78 4.18 -10.90
N GLY A 263 3.19 5.24 -11.46
CA GLY A 263 3.31 6.63 -10.99
C GLY A 263 3.50 7.62 -12.14
N GLN A 264 2.60 8.60 -12.27
CA GLN A 264 2.66 9.68 -13.27
C GLN A 264 3.91 10.59 -13.14
N LEU A 265 4.79 10.35 -12.17
CA LEU A 265 6.06 11.03 -11.97
C LEU A 265 7.11 10.02 -11.47
N ASN A 266 7.43 8.99 -12.27
CA ASN A 266 8.67 8.21 -12.12
C ASN A 266 9.96 9.08 -12.16
N ARG A 267 9.80 10.39 -12.32
CA ARG A 267 10.77 11.43 -12.06
C ARG A 267 10.10 12.48 -11.17
N LEU A 268 10.60 12.64 -9.95
CA LEU A 268 10.38 13.88 -9.22
C LEU A 268 11.21 14.97 -9.90
N ASP A 269 10.56 15.92 -10.57
CA ASP A 269 11.22 17.10 -11.13
C ASP A 269 11.56 18.08 -9.98
N VAL A 270 12.86 18.21 -9.69
CA VAL A 270 13.40 19.01 -8.57
C VAL A 270 13.87 20.40 -9.01
N THR A 271 13.54 20.83 -10.23
CA THR A 271 14.04 22.06 -10.87
C THR A 271 13.88 23.34 -10.05
N ASP A 272 12.82 23.44 -9.26
CA ASP A 272 12.44 24.64 -8.49
C ASP A 272 12.39 24.43 -6.96
N MET A 273 12.99 23.34 -6.44
CA MET A 273 12.89 23.01 -5.01
C MET A 273 14.10 23.52 -4.20
N PRO A 274 13.89 24.38 -3.17
CA PRO A 274 14.99 24.86 -2.32
C PRO A 274 15.48 23.76 -1.36
N GLU A 275 16.62 23.16 -1.73
CA GLU A 275 17.69 22.57 -0.90
C GLU A 275 17.38 21.54 0.21
N ARG A 276 16.12 21.21 0.54
CA ARG A 276 15.80 20.32 1.69
C ARG A 276 14.62 19.40 1.37
N PHE A 277 14.80 18.09 1.52
CA PHE A 277 13.77 17.09 1.24
C PHE A 277 13.56 16.11 2.40
N GLY A 278 12.31 15.94 2.86
CA GLY A 278 11.88 14.92 3.82
C GLY A 278 11.17 13.75 3.12
N LEU A 279 11.93 12.92 2.40
CA LEU A 279 11.42 11.99 1.37
C LEU A 279 10.75 10.75 1.94
N PHE A 280 11.14 10.33 3.16
CA PHE A 280 10.56 9.16 3.82
C PHE A 280 9.10 9.35 4.21
N SER A 281 8.58 10.58 4.13
CA SER A 281 7.16 10.76 4.25
C SER A 281 6.34 10.13 3.09
N LEU A 282 6.94 9.69 1.97
CA LEU A 282 6.22 9.03 0.87
C LEU A 282 6.20 7.49 0.97
N ILE A 283 7.22 6.91 1.61
CA ILE A 283 7.47 5.46 1.63
C ILE A 283 7.34 4.88 3.06
N GLY A 284 7.27 5.73 4.09
CA GLY A 284 7.06 5.33 5.48
C GLY A 284 7.05 6.53 6.41
N SER A 285 6.04 7.40 6.33
CA SER A 285 5.96 8.58 7.20
C SER A 285 5.66 8.16 8.64
N GLN A 286 6.55 8.52 9.56
CA GLN A 286 6.39 8.46 11.02
C GLN A 286 6.81 7.17 11.74
N ALA A 287 8.02 6.67 11.47
CA ALA A 287 8.76 5.98 12.52
C ALA A 287 9.40 7.03 13.46
N LYS A 288 8.69 7.49 14.50
CA LYS A 288 9.35 8.25 15.57
C LYS A 288 10.30 7.32 16.34
N VAL A 289 11.58 7.65 16.29
CA VAL A 289 12.62 7.07 17.15
C VAL A 289 12.36 7.56 18.58
N TYR A 290 11.80 6.72 19.44
CA TYR A 290 11.81 6.93 20.88
C TYR A 290 12.59 5.82 21.58
N GLY A 291 13.50 6.24 22.46
CA GLY A 291 14.08 5.41 23.51
C GLY A 291 15.49 4.92 23.21
N THR A 292 16.45 5.64 23.76
CA THR A 292 17.82 5.19 24.04
C THR A 292 17.89 3.70 24.39
N SER A 293 18.79 2.96 23.73
CA SER A 293 19.12 1.52 23.84
C SER A 293 18.29 0.54 22.97
N GLY A 294 18.86 0.18 21.82
CA GLY A 294 18.62 -1.14 21.19
C GLY A 294 17.42 -1.32 20.26
N SER A 295 16.65 -0.27 19.94
CA SER A 295 15.46 -0.42 19.10
C SER A 295 15.79 -0.32 17.60
N ARG A 296 15.65 -1.43 16.87
CA ARG A 296 15.78 -1.55 15.41
C ARG A 296 14.80 -0.64 14.65
N PRO A 297 15.08 -0.21 13.41
CA PRO A 297 14.12 0.48 12.57
C PRO A 297 12.91 -0.43 12.37
N ARG A 298 11.70 0.12 12.52
CA ARG A 298 10.46 -0.66 12.40
C ARG A 298 9.93 -0.73 10.97
N VAL A 299 10.70 -0.28 9.97
CA VAL A 299 10.32 -0.30 8.55
C VAL A 299 11.51 -0.74 7.69
N ARG A 300 11.38 -1.86 6.98
CA ARG A 300 12.28 -2.32 5.92
C ARG A 300 11.48 -2.60 4.66
N LEU A 301 11.81 -1.91 3.57
CA LEU A 301 11.13 -2.04 2.27
C LEU A 301 12.16 -2.42 1.22
N LYS A 302 12.63 -3.67 1.28
CA LYS A 302 13.67 -4.17 0.38
C LYS A 302 13.22 -4.04 -1.07
N GLY A 303 14.05 -3.48 -1.94
CA GLY A 303 13.73 -3.25 -3.34
C GLY A 303 12.99 -1.93 -3.62
N ALA A 304 12.61 -1.17 -2.59
CA ALA A 304 12.03 0.16 -2.78
C ALA A 304 13.03 1.04 -3.54
N CYS A 305 12.61 1.50 -4.72
CA CYS A 305 13.43 2.32 -5.62
C CYS A 305 12.80 3.71 -5.76
N ILE A 306 13.63 4.73 -5.60
CA ILE A 306 13.27 6.13 -5.78
C ILE A 306 14.05 6.67 -6.96
N LYS A 307 13.36 7.25 -7.93
CA LYS A 307 13.97 7.79 -9.14
C LYS A 307 13.82 9.30 -9.19
N PHE A 308 14.95 10.00 -9.24
CA PHE A 308 15.07 11.42 -9.52
C PHE A 308 15.58 11.59 -10.94
N GLY A 309 15.21 12.66 -11.61
CA GLY A 309 15.83 12.99 -12.89
C GLY A 309 15.21 14.20 -13.55
N GLN A 310 15.98 14.80 -14.43
CA GLN A 310 15.59 15.97 -15.20
C GLN A 310 16.15 15.83 -16.61
N SER A 311 15.45 16.39 -17.59
CA SER A 311 15.99 16.58 -18.92
C SER A 311 16.60 17.97 -19.08
N GLU A 312 17.58 18.07 -19.98
CA GLU A 312 18.26 19.33 -20.33
C GLU A 312 18.91 20.08 -19.16
N LEU A 313 19.53 19.38 -18.22
CA LEU A 313 20.25 20.03 -17.13
C LEU A 313 21.46 20.81 -17.67
N LYS A 314 21.53 22.10 -17.34
CA LYS A 314 22.58 23.03 -17.79
C LYS A 314 23.46 23.56 -16.64
N THR A 315 23.18 23.23 -15.39
CA THR A 315 23.92 23.74 -14.22
C THR A 315 24.16 22.66 -13.18
N LEU A 316 25.16 22.88 -12.32
CA LEU A 316 25.44 22.03 -11.17
C LEU A 316 24.20 21.93 -10.28
N ARG A 317 23.89 20.71 -9.82
CA ARG A 317 22.79 20.45 -8.90
C ARG A 317 23.28 19.73 -7.67
N LYS A 318 22.72 20.12 -6.53
CA LYS A 318 22.90 19.45 -5.26
C LYS A 318 21.53 18.95 -4.81
N LEU A 319 21.43 17.65 -4.60
CA LEU A 319 20.27 16.99 -4.02
C LEU A 319 20.64 16.57 -2.59
N ILE A 320 19.78 16.89 -1.63
CA ILE A 320 19.95 16.49 -0.24
C ILE A 320 18.75 15.62 0.14
N ILE A 321 19.02 14.37 0.46
CA ILE A 321 18.04 13.40 0.93
C ILE A 321 18.19 13.29 2.44
N LYS A 322 17.21 13.76 3.20
CA LYS A 322 17.17 13.57 4.66
C LYS A 322 16.32 12.36 5.03
N ASP A 323 16.48 11.92 6.28
CA ASP A 323 15.62 10.94 6.95
C ASP A 323 15.64 9.53 6.35
N LEU A 324 16.77 9.10 5.77
CA LEU A 324 16.94 7.69 5.43
C LEU A 324 16.75 6.82 6.69
N PRO A 325 16.03 5.68 6.62
CA PRO A 325 15.73 4.82 7.74
C PRO A 325 17.01 4.45 8.48
N PRO A 326 17.01 4.48 9.81
CA PRO A 326 18.19 4.07 10.54
C PRO A 326 18.45 2.59 10.30
N TYR A 327 19.71 2.14 10.42
CA TYR A 327 20.11 0.73 10.23
C TYR A 327 19.66 0.13 8.89
N SER A 328 19.80 0.89 7.81
CA SER A 328 19.44 0.46 6.45
C SER A 328 20.63 0.54 5.51
N SER A 329 20.57 -0.24 4.44
CA SER A 329 21.56 -0.23 3.37
C SER A 329 20.90 0.11 2.05
N TRP A 330 21.56 0.93 1.25
CA TRP A 330 21.03 1.43 -0.01
C TRP A 330 22.07 1.34 -1.12
N LEU A 331 21.58 1.15 -2.33
CA LEU A 331 22.32 1.27 -3.56
C LEU A 331 21.83 2.51 -4.30
N LEU A 332 22.70 3.49 -4.49
CA LEU A 332 22.44 4.66 -5.32
C LEU A 332 23.08 4.46 -6.68
N SER A 333 22.28 4.45 -7.75
CA SER A 333 22.75 4.45 -9.13
C SER A 333 22.54 5.83 -9.75
N LEU A 334 23.62 6.46 -10.20
CA LEU A 334 23.58 7.76 -10.88
C LEU A 334 23.89 7.55 -12.35
N LYS A 335 23.18 8.25 -13.23
CA LYS A 335 23.40 8.21 -14.67
C LYS A 335 23.13 9.58 -15.29
N ALA A 336 23.98 10.01 -16.22
CA ALA A 336 23.71 11.15 -17.09
C ALA A 336 24.00 10.79 -18.54
N VAL A 337 23.13 11.25 -19.44
CA VAL A 337 23.16 11.00 -20.88
C VAL A 337 22.95 12.31 -21.62
N GLY A 338 23.81 12.61 -22.58
CA GLY A 338 23.67 13.75 -23.49
C GLY A 338 24.30 13.42 -24.84
N ALA A 339 24.29 14.38 -25.76
CA ALA A 339 24.71 14.18 -27.16
C ALA A 339 26.10 13.51 -27.31
N ASN A 340 27.03 13.77 -26.38
CA ASN A 340 28.38 13.20 -26.35
C ASN A 340 28.82 12.74 -24.94
N LEU A 341 27.87 12.46 -24.05
CA LEU A 341 28.16 12.06 -22.67
C LEU A 341 27.30 10.86 -22.30
N THR A 342 27.94 9.79 -21.82
CA THR A 342 27.25 8.76 -21.05
C THR A 342 28.13 8.45 -19.86
N VAL A 343 27.70 8.86 -18.67
CA VAL A 343 28.40 8.61 -17.42
C VAL A 343 27.44 7.97 -16.45
N ALA A 344 27.95 7.01 -15.68
CA ALA A 344 27.22 6.38 -14.60
C ALA A 344 28.17 6.15 -13.43
N ASP A 345 27.62 6.14 -12.23
CA ASP A 345 28.35 5.81 -11.01
C ASP A 345 27.38 5.14 -10.03
N THR A 346 27.89 4.29 -9.15
CA THR A 346 27.09 3.55 -8.19
C THR A 346 27.72 3.64 -6.81
N TYR A 347 26.89 3.86 -5.79
CA TYR A 347 27.32 4.01 -4.41
C TYR A 347 26.56 3.05 -3.51
N ALA A 348 27.28 2.39 -2.60
CA ALA A 348 26.68 1.74 -1.43
C ALA A 348 26.58 2.76 -0.30
N ILE A 349 25.43 2.83 0.34
CA ILE A 349 25.16 3.74 1.45
C ILE A 349 24.69 2.90 2.64
N GLU A 350 25.33 3.10 3.78
CA GLU A 350 24.92 2.49 5.05
C GLU A 350 24.47 3.58 6.02
N VAL A 351 23.30 3.37 6.61
CA VAL A 351 22.71 4.25 7.61
C VAL A 351 22.70 3.51 8.93
N LEU A 352 23.24 4.11 9.99
CA LEU A 352 23.23 3.60 11.36
C LEU A 352 22.08 4.26 12.16
N ASP A 353 22.18 4.22 13.48
CA ASP A 353 21.17 4.77 14.40
C ASP A 353 20.84 6.25 14.14
N GLY A 354 19.60 6.65 14.42
CA GLY A 354 19.14 8.04 14.36
C GLY A 354 19.28 8.71 12.98
N ASN A 355 19.07 7.97 11.90
CA ASN A 355 19.19 8.39 10.49
C ASN A 355 20.60 8.87 10.11
N LYS A 356 21.63 8.45 10.86
CA LYS A 356 23.03 8.83 10.62
C LYS A 356 23.62 8.00 9.48
N ILE A 357 24.02 8.63 8.40
CA ILE A 357 24.76 7.94 7.34
C ILE A 357 26.17 7.66 7.83
N ALA A 358 26.52 6.39 7.92
CA ALA A 358 27.83 5.96 8.39
C ALA A 358 28.84 5.82 7.26
N HIS A 359 28.39 5.32 6.12
CA HIS A 359 29.25 5.10 4.98
C HIS A 359 28.54 5.46 3.68
N VAL A 360 29.27 6.14 2.79
CA VAL A 360 28.95 6.26 1.37
C VAL A 360 30.19 5.82 0.61
N LYS A 361 30.09 4.70 -0.11
CA LYS A 361 31.22 4.07 -0.79
C LYS A 361 30.90 3.96 -2.28
N SER A 362 31.71 4.60 -3.13
CA SER A 362 31.62 4.34 -4.57
C SER A 362 32.00 2.88 -4.85
N LEU A 363 31.18 2.22 -5.64
CA LEU A 363 31.38 0.85 -6.12
C LEU A 363 32.03 0.81 -7.51
N THR A 364 32.10 1.95 -8.20
CA THR A 364 32.75 2.07 -9.50
C THR A 364 34.23 2.35 -9.27
N GLN A 365 35.12 1.47 -9.77
CA GLN A 365 36.56 1.54 -9.48
C GLN A 365 37.30 2.79 -10.00
N GLN A 366 36.66 3.62 -10.82
CA GLN A 366 37.16 4.94 -11.21
C GLN A 366 36.02 5.94 -11.07
N SER A 367 36.07 6.80 -10.04
CA SER A 367 35.16 7.94 -10.00
C SER A 367 35.49 8.82 -11.20
N ASN A 368 34.49 9.09 -12.03
CA ASN A 368 34.66 9.92 -13.22
C ASN A 368 34.73 11.43 -12.88
N GLY A 369 34.66 11.79 -11.59
CA GLY A 369 34.62 13.16 -11.08
C GLY A 369 33.36 13.95 -11.44
N LYS A 370 32.37 13.33 -12.09
CA LYS A 370 31.12 13.97 -12.55
C LYS A 370 29.96 13.78 -11.58
N PHE A 371 30.03 12.75 -10.75
CA PHE A 371 29.12 12.53 -9.63
C PHE A 371 29.90 12.48 -8.33
N ALA A 372 29.28 12.96 -7.26
CA ALA A 372 29.72 12.71 -5.90
C ALA A 372 28.50 12.41 -5.03
N ALA A 373 28.56 11.32 -4.27
CA ALA A 373 27.60 11.06 -3.20
C ALA A 373 28.37 10.96 -1.88
N GLN A 374 27.90 11.68 -0.87
CA GLN A 374 28.60 11.83 0.41
C GLN A 374 27.63 12.19 1.52
N THR A 375 28.11 12.19 2.76
CA THR A 375 27.33 12.66 3.91
C THR A 375 27.12 14.17 3.84
N PHE A 376 25.96 14.65 4.33
CA PHE A 376 25.68 16.08 4.45
C PHE A 376 26.63 16.73 5.47
N ASN A 377 27.27 17.84 5.06
CA ASN A 377 28.31 18.59 5.80
C ASN A 377 29.60 17.79 6.06
N GLU A 378 30.50 17.77 5.06
CA GLU A 378 31.87 17.20 5.07
C GLU A 378 32.73 17.53 6.32
N LEU A 379 32.30 18.45 7.20
CA LEU A 379 33.03 18.91 8.39
C LEU A 379 32.31 18.64 9.74
N ALA A 380 31.08 18.11 9.74
CA ALA A 380 30.32 17.89 10.96
C ALA A 380 29.44 16.63 10.96
N GLY A 381 29.49 15.82 9.90
CA GLY A 381 28.83 14.50 9.83
C GLY A 381 29.51 13.45 10.71
N GLY A 382 29.72 13.77 11.99
CA GLY A 382 30.02 12.81 13.04
C GLY A 382 28.72 12.36 13.70
N TYR A 383 28.83 11.38 14.60
CA TYR A 383 27.76 10.77 15.38
C TYR A 383 26.83 11.75 16.16
N TYR A 384 27.01 13.08 16.06
CA TYR A 384 26.36 14.10 16.88
C TYR A 384 25.74 15.30 16.14
N SER A 385 25.73 15.37 14.79
CA SER A 385 25.03 16.46 14.10
C SER A 385 23.51 16.27 14.06
N LEU A 386 22.78 17.36 14.34
CA LEU A 386 21.31 17.45 14.30
C LEU A 386 20.72 17.42 12.88
N ASP A 387 21.56 17.57 11.84
CA ASP A 387 21.20 17.55 10.43
C ASP A 387 21.91 16.39 9.70
N ASN A 388 21.32 15.19 9.70
CA ASN A 388 21.86 14.01 9.00
C ASN A 388 21.12 13.78 7.68
N GLY A 389 21.87 13.62 6.59
CA GLY A 389 21.31 13.36 5.26
C GLY A 389 22.37 12.94 4.24
N LEU A 390 21.91 12.35 3.14
CA LEU A 390 22.74 12.00 1.98
C LEU A 390 22.78 13.22 1.07
N THR A 391 23.99 13.70 0.79
CA THR A 391 24.21 14.70 -0.24
C THR A 391 24.64 14.02 -1.53
N ILE A 392 23.87 14.24 -2.58
CA ILE A 392 24.22 13.86 -3.95
C ILE A 392 24.53 15.15 -4.70
N GLN A 393 25.77 15.29 -5.13
CA GLN A 393 26.21 16.38 -5.99
C GLN A 393 26.37 15.86 -7.42
N LEU A 394 25.64 16.51 -8.32
CA LEU A 394 25.88 16.40 -9.74
C LEU A 394 26.93 17.45 -10.11
N LEU A 395 28.19 17.03 -10.11
CA LEU A 395 29.36 17.83 -10.47
C LEU A 395 29.51 17.87 -12.01
N LEU A 396 28.42 18.19 -12.68
CA LEU A 396 28.36 18.34 -14.13
C LEU A 396 28.64 19.81 -14.46
N ASP A 397 29.81 20.07 -15.06
CA ASP A 397 30.19 21.41 -15.49
C ASP A 397 29.36 21.87 -16.69
N ALA A 398 28.43 22.78 -16.41
CA ALA A 398 27.58 23.48 -17.37
C ALA A 398 28.28 23.87 -18.68
N SER A 399 29.54 24.30 -18.60
CA SER A 399 30.30 24.83 -19.73
C SER A 399 30.73 23.76 -20.74
N THR A 400 30.65 22.48 -20.37
CA THR A 400 31.02 21.36 -21.24
C THR A 400 29.87 20.82 -22.11
N PHE A 401 28.65 21.35 -21.98
CA PHE A 401 27.45 20.81 -22.62
C PHE A 401 26.75 21.85 -23.49
N ALA A 402 27.03 21.86 -24.81
CA ALA A 402 26.38 22.76 -25.76
C ALA A 402 24.85 22.56 -25.82
N ASN A 403 24.40 21.33 -25.56
CA ASN A 403 23.01 20.94 -25.39
C ASN A 403 22.92 20.25 -24.01
N GLY A 404 21.96 20.61 -23.16
CA GLY A 404 21.87 20.11 -21.78
C GLY A 404 21.85 18.58 -21.68
N VAL A 405 22.05 18.06 -20.46
CA VAL A 405 22.14 16.61 -20.21
C VAL A 405 20.92 16.08 -19.45
N ASP A 406 20.45 14.90 -19.85
CA ASP A 406 19.46 14.16 -19.09
C ASP A 406 20.15 13.41 -17.96
N TRP A 407 19.68 13.55 -16.73
CA TRP A 407 20.24 12.82 -15.60
C TRP A 407 19.17 12.07 -14.83
N THR A 408 19.59 10.99 -14.20
CA THR A 408 18.78 10.19 -13.28
C THR A 408 19.59 9.75 -12.07
N ALA A 409 18.97 9.77 -10.90
CA ALA A 409 19.46 9.12 -9.69
C ALA A 409 18.43 8.11 -9.20
N GLU A 410 18.85 6.86 -9.02
CA GLU A 410 17.99 5.77 -8.55
C GLU A 410 18.51 5.28 -7.19
N LEU A 411 17.78 5.53 -6.12
CA LEU A 411 18.13 5.10 -4.76
C LEU A 411 17.29 3.88 -4.39
N MET A 412 17.93 2.74 -4.14
CA MET A 412 17.28 1.45 -3.90
C MET A 412 17.66 0.86 -2.55
N MET A 413 16.67 0.52 -1.70
CA MET A 413 16.93 -0.17 -0.43
C MET A 413 17.33 -1.62 -0.70
N GLN A 414 18.46 -2.06 -0.13
CA GLN A 414 19.01 -3.42 -0.27
C GLN A 414 18.45 -4.39 0.78
#